data_AF-A0A521WXG1-F1
#
_entry.id   AF-A0A521WXG1-F1
#
_cell.length_a   1.000
_cell.length_b   1.000
_cell.length_c   1.000
_cell.angle_alpha   90.00
_cell.angle_beta   90.00
_cell.angle_gamma   90.00
#
_symmetry.space_group_name_H-M   'P 1'
#
loop_
_entity.id
_entity.type
_entity.pdbx_description
1 polymer ?
#
loop_
_entity_poly.entity_id
_entity_poly.type
_entity_poly.pdbx_seq_one_letter_code
_entity_poly.pdbx_strand_id
1 'polypeptide(L)'
;MAQNRTPLRYPGGKQKLTPFILEIIMANGLEGGHYVEPYAGGAGVAMELLVDGHVDHVHLNDSSYHIYSFWQSVLTQTEAFCSKISRSLVNVEEWLGHREILRHPDQHSILEVGFATFYLNRTNRSGILNAGVIGGLNQNGKWKIDARFPMNDLIRRVELIGSLRDHITLCNLDAEQFFLTHFPTLPNNSLVYCDPPYFEKGSRLYLNHYKQDDHERIAKLTQGLDNIKWIVSYDGADEILAYYKNRRKFLYELQYNASRAYKGNEVFIFSDQLVIPRRSSLSYIAHALNKNSSILHAGLPETRAGLVP
;
A
#
# COMPACT_ATOMS: atom_id res chain seq x y z
N MET A 1 -18.71 0.04 6.22
CA MET A 1 -18.07 0.34 4.92
C MET A 1 -16.67 0.85 5.22
N ALA A 2 -15.62 0.25 4.66
CA ALA A 2 -14.25 0.70 4.90
C ALA A 2 -14.14 2.19 4.53
N GLN A 3 -13.94 3.03 5.54
CA GLN A 3 -13.71 4.45 5.35
C GLN A 3 -12.26 4.59 4.94
N ASN A 4 -11.99 5.00 3.71
CA ASN A 4 -10.62 5.17 3.23
C ASN A 4 -9.89 6.14 4.18
N ARG A 5 -8.92 5.62 4.94
CA ARG A 5 -8.18 6.36 5.98
C ARG A 5 -7.08 7.26 5.42
N THR A 6 -6.57 6.96 4.22
CA THR A 6 -5.52 7.75 3.56
C THR A 6 -6.14 8.86 2.68
N PRO A 7 -5.51 10.04 2.59
CA PRO A 7 -5.94 11.08 1.64
C PRO A 7 -5.62 10.69 0.19
N LEU A 8 -4.64 9.82 -0.07
CA LEU A 8 -4.30 9.38 -1.44
C LEU A 8 -5.28 8.34 -2.00
N ARG A 9 -5.39 8.33 -3.33
CA ARG A 9 -6.10 7.33 -4.13
C ARG A 9 -5.05 6.48 -4.85
N TYR A 10 -4.69 5.34 -4.29
CA TYR A 10 -3.64 4.52 -4.88
C TYR A 10 -4.21 3.37 -5.73
N PRO A 11 -3.62 3.09 -6.91
CA PRO A 11 -3.95 1.89 -7.68
C PRO A 11 -3.72 0.60 -6.87
N GLY A 12 -4.37 -0.49 -7.27
CA GLY A 12 -4.19 -1.82 -6.63
C GLY A 12 -5.26 -2.18 -5.60
N GLY A 13 -5.94 -1.20 -4.99
CA GLY A 13 -7.13 -1.43 -4.15
C GLY A 13 -6.90 -2.29 -2.91
N LYS A 14 -5.65 -2.42 -2.48
CA LYS A 14 -5.18 -3.36 -1.45
C LYS A 14 -5.68 -3.04 -0.04
N GLN A 15 -6.20 -1.84 0.20
CA GLN A 15 -6.96 -1.55 1.42
C GLN A 15 -8.13 -2.52 1.64
N LYS A 16 -8.70 -3.10 0.58
CA LYS A 16 -9.73 -4.15 0.74
C LYS A 16 -9.23 -5.43 1.39
N LEU A 17 -7.90 -5.62 1.48
CA LEU A 17 -7.25 -6.77 2.10
C LEU A 17 -6.97 -6.53 3.59
N THR A 18 -7.16 -5.31 4.12
CA THR A 18 -6.93 -5.01 5.54
C THR A 18 -7.58 -6.05 6.48
N PRO A 19 -8.84 -6.51 6.27
CA PRO A 19 -9.42 -7.51 7.15
C PRO A 19 -8.60 -8.82 7.21
N PHE A 20 -8.04 -9.27 6.08
CA PHE A 20 -7.21 -10.47 6.05
C PHE A 20 -5.82 -10.24 6.66
N ILE A 21 -5.23 -9.06 6.48
CA ILE A 21 -3.98 -8.70 7.15
C ILE A 21 -4.18 -8.65 8.67
N LEU A 22 -5.30 -8.10 9.15
CA LEU A 22 -5.67 -8.10 10.55
C LEU A 22 -5.87 -9.53 11.10
N GLU A 23 -6.57 -10.39 10.36
CA GLU A 23 -6.73 -11.81 10.74
C GLU A 23 -5.37 -12.51 10.87
N ILE A 24 -4.39 -12.17 10.03
CA ILE A 24 -3.01 -12.67 10.15
C ILE A 24 -2.33 -12.11 11.41
N ILE A 25 -2.45 -10.81 11.68
CA ILE A 25 -1.89 -10.17 12.89
C ILE A 25 -2.41 -10.89 14.14
N MET A 26 -3.71 -11.08 14.25
CA MET A 26 -4.36 -11.77 15.38
C MET A 26 -3.90 -13.22 15.50
N ALA A 27 -3.92 -13.99 14.39
CA ALA A 27 -3.50 -15.40 14.39
C ALA A 27 -2.03 -15.62 14.77
N ASN A 28 -1.22 -14.56 14.69
CA ASN A 28 0.21 -14.59 15.02
C ASN A 28 0.56 -13.90 16.33
N GLY A 29 -0.43 -13.39 17.08
CA GLY A 29 -0.24 -12.65 18.33
C GLY A 29 0.59 -11.38 18.15
N LEU A 30 0.37 -10.65 17.05
CA LEU A 30 1.13 -9.44 16.69
C LEU A 30 0.38 -8.14 16.98
N GLU A 31 -0.78 -8.19 17.65
CA GLU A 31 -1.52 -6.99 18.05
C GLU A 31 -0.69 -6.12 18.99
N GLY A 32 -0.77 -4.79 18.85
CA GLY A 32 0.13 -3.85 19.53
C GLY A 32 1.60 -3.96 19.06
N GLY A 33 1.84 -4.62 17.92
CA GLY A 33 3.16 -4.77 17.34
C GLY A 33 3.50 -3.70 16.31
N HIS A 34 4.50 -4.01 15.48
CA HIS A 34 4.91 -3.15 14.37
C HIS A 34 4.38 -3.69 13.04
N TYR A 35 4.00 -2.80 12.14
CA TYR A 35 3.60 -3.17 10.77
C TYR A 35 4.45 -2.43 9.75
N VAL A 36 4.92 -3.13 8.72
CA VAL A 36 5.94 -2.62 7.80
C VAL A 36 5.48 -2.76 6.36
N GLU A 37 5.51 -1.66 5.60
CA GLU A 37 5.26 -1.63 4.17
C GLU A 37 6.49 -1.08 3.43
N PRO A 38 7.35 -1.96 2.86
CA PRO A 38 8.51 -1.54 2.06
C PRO A 38 8.14 -0.80 0.76
N TYR A 39 6.88 -0.93 0.35
CA TYR A 39 6.25 -0.38 -0.85
C TYR A 39 4.97 0.36 -0.46
N ALA A 40 5.09 1.38 0.39
CA ALA A 40 3.97 2.01 1.07
C ALA A 40 2.94 2.58 0.07
N GLY A 41 3.37 3.29 -0.98
CA GLY A 41 2.45 3.95 -1.89
C GLY A 41 1.43 4.83 -1.15
N GLY A 42 0.15 4.43 -1.20
CA GLY A 42 -0.92 5.09 -0.47
C GLY A 42 -1.10 4.68 1.00
N ALA A 43 -0.34 3.69 1.49
CA ALA A 43 -0.32 3.18 2.87
C ALA A 43 -1.71 2.85 3.45
N GLY A 44 -2.62 2.35 2.60
CA GLY A 44 -4.02 2.18 2.96
C GLY A 44 -4.26 1.15 4.08
N VAL A 45 -3.49 0.05 4.07
CA VAL A 45 -3.57 -0.99 5.11
C VAL A 45 -2.87 -0.51 6.37
N ALA A 46 -1.65 0.00 6.27
CA ALA A 46 -0.90 0.56 7.41
C ALA A 46 -1.72 1.60 8.20
N MET A 47 -2.33 2.57 7.52
CA MET A 47 -3.11 3.62 8.18
C MET A 47 -4.40 3.08 8.82
N GLU A 48 -5.03 2.07 8.24
CA GLU A 48 -6.22 1.45 8.83
C GLU A 48 -5.87 0.68 10.10
N LEU A 49 -4.79 -0.12 10.08
CA LEU A 49 -4.30 -0.84 11.25
C LEU A 49 -3.88 0.11 12.38
N LEU A 50 -3.19 1.19 12.07
CA LEU A 50 -2.72 2.15 13.07
C LEU A 50 -3.86 2.97 13.67
N VAL A 51 -4.73 3.54 12.84
CA VAL A 51 -5.84 4.39 13.30
C VAL A 51 -6.83 3.60 14.16
N ASP A 52 -7.07 2.33 13.82
CA ASP A 52 -7.99 1.48 14.57
C ASP A 52 -7.32 0.79 15.79
N GLY A 53 -6.04 1.05 16.04
CA GLY A 53 -5.31 0.60 17.23
C GLY A 53 -4.91 -0.87 17.22
N HIS A 54 -4.81 -1.49 16.04
CA HIS A 54 -4.38 -2.89 15.91
C HIS A 54 -2.86 -3.06 16.00
N VAL A 55 -2.11 -2.00 15.67
CA VAL A 55 -0.64 -1.95 15.73
C VAL A 55 -0.22 -0.64 16.37
N ASP A 56 0.89 -0.66 17.09
CA ASP A 56 1.37 0.51 17.85
C ASP A 56 2.29 1.40 17.00
N HIS A 57 2.89 0.84 15.94
CA HIS A 57 3.82 1.58 15.09
C HIS A 57 3.82 1.05 13.67
N VAL A 58 3.93 1.95 12.70
CA VAL A 58 4.09 1.58 11.29
C VAL A 58 5.40 2.09 10.71
N HIS A 59 6.00 1.28 9.83
CA HIS A 59 7.19 1.65 9.09
C HIS A 59 6.85 1.68 7.60
N LEU A 60 6.96 2.85 7.00
CA LEU A 60 6.63 3.09 5.60
C LEU A 60 7.92 3.38 4.82
N ASN A 61 8.11 2.69 3.71
CA ASN A 61 9.14 3.02 2.74
C ASN A 61 8.52 3.13 1.35
N ASP A 62 8.98 4.10 0.56
CA ASP A 62 8.70 4.15 -0.86
C ASP A 62 9.89 4.79 -1.57
N SER A 63 10.34 4.22 -2.69
CA SER A 63 11.46 4.76 -3.46
C SER A 63 11.06 6.00 -4.26
N SER A 64 9.76 6.22 -4.50
CA SER A 64 9.27 7.42 -5.16
C SER A 64 9.44 8.65 -4.26
N TYR A 65 10.31 9.57 -4.69
CA TYR A 65 10.49 10.86 -4.02
C TYR A 65 9.17 11.65 -3.91
N HIS A 66 8.26 11.52 -4.88
CA HIS A 66 6.93 12.14 -4.84
C HIS A 66 6.07 11.60 -3.70
N ILE A 67 5.99 10.27 -3.57
CA ILE A 67 5.23 9.61 -2.50
C ILE A 67 5.85 9.89 -1.13
N TYR A 68 7.18 9.81 -1.04
CA TYR A 68 7.90 10.20 0.17
C TYR A 68 7.62 11.65 0.55
N SER A 69 7.75 12.58 -0.39
CA SER A 69 7.53 14.01 -0.15
C SER A 69 6.11 14.29 0.34
N PHE A 70 5.13 13.56 -0.19
CA PHE A 70 3.76 13.62 0.30
C PHE A 70 3.66 13.19 1.77
N TRP A 71 4.13 11.99 2.12
CA TRP A 71 4.04 11.49 3.50
C TRP A 71 4.84 12.37 4.46
N GLN A 72 6.06 12.73 4.10
CA GLN A 72 6.91 13.61 4.90
C GLN A 72 6.21 14.94 5.18
N SER A 73 5.56 15.54 4.17
CA SER A 73 4.82 16.79 4.34
C SER A 73 3.61 16.64 5.25
N VAL A 74 2.86 15.54 5.13
CA VAL A 74 1.72 15.26 6.02
C VAL A 74 2.18 15.09 7.47
N LEU A 75 3.31 14.42 7.70
CA LEU A 75 3.81 14.11 9.04
C LEU A 75 4.51 15.29 9.73
N THR A 76 5.26 16.10 8.98
CA THR A 76 6.11 17.16 9.58
C THR A 76 5.66 18.57 9.28
N GLN A 77 4.73 18.77 8.33
CA GLN A 77 4.21 20.07 7.92
C GLN A 77 2.68 20.04 7.80
N THR A 78 2.01 19.30 8.70
CA THR A 78 0.56 19.00 8.65
C THR A 78 -0.30 20.25 8.47
N GLU A 79 -0.09 21.29 9.29
CA GLU A 79 -0.88 22.53 9.23
C GLU A 79 -0.70 23.27 7.91
N ALA A 80 0.55 23.38 7.44
CA ALA A 80 0.86 24.01 6.16
C ALA A 80 0.25 23.23 4.99
N PHE A 81 0.26 21.89 5.07
CA PHE A 81 -0.39 21.03 4.09
C PHE A 81 -1.91 21.24 4.07
N CYS A 82 -2.57 21.25 5.23
CA CYS A 82 -3.99 21.54 5.37
C CYS A 82 -4.34 22.95 4.85
N SER A 83 -3.49 23.94 5.10
CA SER A 83 -3.65 25.30 4.57
C SER A 83 -3.59 25.33 3.04
N LYS A 84 -2.71 24.54 2.42
CA LYS A 84 -2.69 24.39 0.96
C LYS A 84 -3.95 23.72 0.42
N ILE A 85 -4.49 22.70 1.11
CA ILE A 85 -5.76 22.06 0.71
C ILE A 85 -6.91 23.07 0.73
N SER A 86 -7.05 23.84 1.81
CA SER A 86 -8.19 24.75 2.01
C SER A 86 -8.18 25.97 1.07
N ARG A 87 -7.00 26.35 0.57
CA ARG A 87 -6.83 27.49 -0.34
C ARG A 87 -6.78 27.11 -1.81
N SER A 88 -6.88 25.82 -2.12
CA SER A 88 -6.75 25.32 -3.48
C SER A 88 -7.96 25.68 -4.33
N LEU A 89 -7.71 26.14 -5.56
CA LEU A 89 -8.77 26.56 -6.49
C LEU A 89 -9.41 25.37 -7.24
N VAL A 90 -8.71 24.24 -7.30
CA VAL A 90 -9.13 22.99 -7.94
C VAL A 90 -9.55 23.23 -9.40
N ASN A 91 -8.67 23.84 -10.19
CA ASN A 91 -8.90 24.18 -11.59
C ASN A 91 -7.74 23.68 -12.50
N VAL A 92 -7.92 23.79 -13.82
CA VAL A 92 -6.94 23.27 -14.80
C VAL A 92 -5.62 24.05 -14.79
N GLU A 93 -5.65 25.34 -14.46
CA GLU A 93 -4.45 26.17 -14.38
C GLU A 93 -3.53 25.74 -13.24
N GLU A 94 -4.10 25.59 -12.04
CA GLU A 94 -3.39 25.07 -10.86
C GLU A 94 -2.90 23.63 -11.10
N TRP A 95 -3.70 22.81 -11.78
CA TRP A 95 -3.29 21.47 -12.21
C TRP A 95 -2.05 21.48 -13.12
N LEU A 96 -1.99 22.39 -14.10
CA LEU A 96 -0.81 22.54 -14.97
C LEU A 96 0.41 22.97 -14.15
N GLY A 97 0.26 23.91 -13.22
CA GLY A 97 1.33 24.33 -12.31
C GLY A 97 1.87 23.16 -11.48
N HIS A 98 0.99 22.35 -10.89
CA HIS A 98 1.40 21.16 -10.13
C HIS A 98 2.07 20.09 -11.01
N ARG A 99 1.74 20.00 -12.30
CA ARG A 99 2.46 19.11 -13.22
C ARG A 99 3.88 19.53 -13.48
N GLU A 100 4.16 20.84 -13.58
CA GLU A 100 5.52 21.31 -13.73
C GLU A 100 6.34 21.03 -12.45
N ILE A 101 5.74 21.25 -11.26
CA ILE A 101 6.38 20.87 -9.99
C ILE A 101 6.71 19.38 -9.96
N LEU A 102 5.78 18.52 -10.38
CA LEU A 102 5.99 17.07 -10.39
C LEU A 102 7.12 16.64 -11.35
N ARG A 103 7.33 17.36 -12.46
CA ARG A 103 8.41 17.10 -13.44
C ARG A 103 9.77 17.57 -12.98
N HIS A 104 9.84 18.60 -12.15
CA HIS A 104 11.08 19.22 -11.67
C HIS A 104 11.15 19.24 -10.14
N PRO A 105 11.02 18.07 -9.47
CA PRO A 105 10.91 18.03 -8.00
C PRO A 105 12.16 18.56 -7.29
N ASP A 106 13.32 18.53 -7.94
CA ASP A 106 14.60 19.07 -7.48
C ASP A 106 14.62 20.60 -7.38
N GLN A 107 13.68 21.29 -8.05
CA GLN A 107 13.57 22.75 -8.05
C GLN A 107 12.58 23.28 -7.01
N HIS A 108 11.97 22.41 -6.21
CA HIS A 108 10.89 22.73 -5.30
C HIS A 108 11.13 22.18 -3.90
N SER A 109 10.50 22.80 -2.90
CA SER A 109 10.52 22.28 -1.54
C SER A 109 9.75 20.96 -1.42
N ILE A 110 10.09 20.15 -0.41
CA ILE A 110 9.39 18.90 -0.13
C ILE A 110 7.87 19.08 0.06
N LEU A 111 7.46 20.21 0.64
CA LEU A 111 6.05 20.57 0.82
C LEU A 111 5.35 20.81 -0.51
N GLU A 112 6.01 21.52 -1.43
CA GLU A 112 5.46 21.79 -2.77
C GLU A 112 5.35 20.51 -3.59
N VAL A 113 6.39 19.67 -3.57
CA VAL A 113 6.39 18.36 -4.27
C VAL A 113 5.32 17.44 -3.66
N GLY A 114 5.26 17.35 -2.34
CA GLY A 114 4.27 16.55 -1.62
C GLY A 114 2.83 17.01 -1.89
N PHE A 115 2.59 18.31 -1.88
CA PHE A 115 1.27 18.86 -2.17
C PHE A 115 0.89 18.68 -3.64
N ALA A 116 1.81 18.91 -4.59
CA ALA A 116 1.57 18.67 -6.02
C ALA A 116 1.24 17.19 -6.29
N THR A 117 1.96 16.28 -5.63
CA THR A 117 1.71 14.82 -5.71
C THR A 117 0.30 14.49 -5.26
N PHE A 118 -0.11 14.99 -4.09
CA PHE A 118 -1.47 14.82 -3.59
C PHE A 118 -2.52 15.45 -4.51
N TYR A 119 -2.30 16.69 -4.95
CA TYR A 119 -3.25 17.41 -5.78
C TYR A 119 -3.51 16.65 -7.08
N LEU A 120 -2.45 16.24 -7.78
CA LEU A 120 -2.55 15.47 -9.01
C LEU A 120 -3.18 14.10 -8.75
N ASN A 121 -2.84 13.42 -7.66
CA ASN A 121 -3.50 12.17 -7.28
C ASN A 121 -5.02 12.34 -7.07
N ARG A 122 -5.46 13.43 -6.46
CA ARG A 122 -6.90 13.69 -6.25
C ARG A 122 -7.60 14.10 -7.55
N THR A 123 -6.94 14.86 -8.41
CA THR A 123 -7.53 15.47 -9.61
C THR A 123 -7.33 14.67 -10.90
N ASN A 124 -6.46 13.65 -10.90
CA ASN A 124 -6.22 12.78 -12.05
C ASN A 124 -7.17 11.58 -12.09
N ARG A 125 -7.37 11.09 -13.32
CA ARG A 125 -8.09 9.84 -13.58
C ARG A 125 -7.42 8.68 -12.82
N SER A 126 -8.24 7.91 -12.10
CA SER A 126 -7.80 6.78 -11.27
C SER A 126 -6.75 7.07 -10.19
N GLY A 127 -6.40 8.34 -9.94
CA GLY A 127 -5.35 8.72 -9.00
C GLY A 127 -3.93 8.46 -9.49
N ILE A 128 -3.75 8.18 -10.78
CA ILE A 128 -2.44 7.94 -11.38
C ILE A 128 -1.79 9.29 -11.67
N LEU A 129 -0.57 9.52 -11.16
CA LEU A 129 0.14 10.80 -11.26
C LEU A 129 0.41 11.22 -12.71
N ASN A 130 0.66 10.25 -13.61
CA ASN A 130 0.90 10.47 -15.03
C ASN A 130 -0.37 10.47 -15.89
N ALA A 131 -1.54 10.21 -15.32
CA ALA A 131 -2.80 10.24 -16.07
C ALA A 131 -3.27 11.68 -16.33
N GLY A 132 -4.23 11.83 -17.25
CA GLY A 132 -4.87 13.12 -17.47
C GLY A 132 -5.83 13.51 -16.33
N VAL A 133 -6.13 14.80 -16.27
CA VAL A 133 -7.11 15.38 -15.35
C VAL A 133 -8.51 14.75 -15.52
N ILE A 134 -9.23 14.58 -14.42
CA ILE A 134 -10.66 14.20 -14.45
C ILE A 134 -11.42 15.27 -15.23
N GLY A 135 -12.33 14.86 -16.10
CA GLY A 135 -13.06 15.79 -16.98
C GLY A 135 -12.31 16.18 -18.27
N GLY A 136 -11.01 15.89 -18.38
CA GLY A 136 -10.16 16.33 -19.50
C GLY A 136 -9.79 17.82 -19.41
N LEU A 137 -8.86 18.30 -20.24
CA LEU A 137 -8.38 19.69 -20.17
C LEU A 137 -9.51 20.72 -20.37
N ASN A 138 -10.45 20.43 -21.29
CA ASN A 138 -11.62 21.28 -21.51
C ASN A 138 -12.73 21.09 -20.47
N GLN A 139 -12.51 20.24 -19.45
CA GLN A 139 -13.49 19.91 -18.41
C GLN A 139 -14.86 19.49 -18.96
N ASN A 140 -14.93 18.80 -20.09
CA ASN A 140 -16.17 18.36 -20.74
C ASN A 140 -16.69 16.99 -20.27
N GLY A 141 -15.91 16.26 -19.47
CA GLY A 141 -16.33 14.95 -18.96
C GLY A 141 -17.52 15.02 -17.98
N LYS A 142 -18.17 13.86 -17.78
CA LYS A 142 -19.28 13.68 -16.82
C LYS A 142 -18.89 14.10 -15.40
N TRP A 143 -17.68 13.74 -14.99
CA TRP A 143 -17.08 14.17 -13.73
C TRP A 143 -16.04 15.25 -14.02
N LYS A 144 -15.99 16.27 -13.15
CA LYS A 144 -15.03 17.39 -13.24
C LYS A 144 -13.84 17.16 -12.31
N ILE A 145 -12.84 18.03 -12.41
CA ILE A 145 -11.58 17.98 -11.66
C ILE A 145 -11.75 17.84 -10.14
N ASP A 146 -12.80 18.44 -9.58
CA ASP A 146 -13.15 18.48 -8.16
C ASP A 146 -13.90 17.24 -7.66
N ALA A 147 -14.34 16.34 -8.55
CA ALA A 147 -15.19 15.19 -8.20
C ALA A 147 -14.58 14.24 -7.17
N ARG A 148 -13.27 14.33 -6.95
CA ARG A 148 -12.51 13.58 -5.96
C ARG A 148 -11.73 14.50 -5.03
N PHE A 149 -12.16 15.73 -4.80
CA PHE A 149 -11.49 16.69 -3.90
C PHE A 149 -12.40 17.19 -2.76
N PRO A 150 -12.98 16.31 -1.91
CA PRO A 150 -13.78 16.75 -0.77
C PRO A 150 -12.88 17.37 0.32
N MET A 151 -12.60 18.68 0.22
CA MET A 151 -11.59 19.39 1.03
C MET A 151 -11.67 19.08 2.53
N ASN A 152 -12.84 19.23 3.15
CA ASN A 152 -13.02 19.02 4.59
C ASN A 152 -12.76 17.56 5.02
N ASP A 153 -13.02 16.58 4.16
CA ASP A 153 -12.70 15.18 4.44
C ASP A 153 -11.20 14.92 4.29
N LEU A 154 -10.55 15.53 3.30
CA LEU A 154 -9.12 15.40 3.07
C LEU A 154 -8.30 16.05 4.18
N ILE A 155 -8.68 17.24 4.63
CA ILE A 155 -8.06 17.93 5.77
C ILE A 155 -8.17 17.06 7.02
N ARG A 156 -9.36 16.54 7.35
CA ARG A 156 -9.55 15.66 8.52
C ARG A 156 -8.65 14.42 8.51
N ARG A 157 -8.44 13.81 7.33
CA ARG A 157 -7.52 12.66 7.20
C ARG A 157 -6.07 13.06 7.43
N VAL A 158 -5.64 14.19 6.86
CA VAL A 158 -4.27 14.72 7.04
C VAL A 158 -4.02 15.07 8.50
N GLU A 159 -4.95 15.75 9.16
CA GLU A 159 -4.86 16.09 10.59
C GLU A 159 -4.79 14.83 11.45
N LEU A 160 -5.64 13.83 11.19
CA LEU A 160 -5.61 12.56 11.91
C LEU A 160 -4.24 11.88 11.80
N ILE A 161 -3.72 11.74 10.57
CA ILE A 161 -2.41 11.11 10.34
C ILE A 161 -1.29 11.94 10.99
N GLY A 162 -1.32 13.27 10.86
CA GLY A 162 -0.33 14.16 11.47
C GLY A 162 -0.33 14.10 12.99
N SER A 163 -1.47 13.78 13.62
CA SER A 163 -1.57 13.56 15.07
C SER A 163 -0.93 12.25 15.52
N LEU A 164 -0.78 11.28 14.61
CA LEU A 164 -0.18 9.96 14.86
C LEU A 164 1.29 9.86 14.42
N ARG A 165 1.93 10.99 14.07
CA ARG A 165 3.28 11.01 13.47
C ARG A 165 4.35 10.29 14.30
N ASP A 166 4.22 10.28 15.63
CA ASP A 166 5.20 9.66 16.53
C ASP A 166 5.14 8.12 16.48
N HIS A 167 4.08 7.57 15.88
CA HIS A 167 3.86 6.14 15.63
C HIS A 167 4.20 5.73 14.18
N ILE A 168 4.83 6.62 13.40
CA ILE A 168 5.11 6.41 11.98
C ILE A 168 6.59 6.67 11.70
N THR A 169 7.31 5.63 11.31
CA THR A 169 8.66 5.75 10.73
C THR A 169 8.53 5.83 9.21
N LEU A 170 9.11 6.86 8.59
CA LEU A 170 9.10 7.06 7.14
C LEU A 170 10.52 7.00 6.55
N CYS A 171 10.68 6.25 5.47
CA CYS A 171 11.93 6.12 4.72
C CYS A 171 11.71 6.39 3.22
N ASN A 172 12.77 6.85 2.55
CA ASN A 172 12.83 6.98 1.08
C ASN A 172 14.07 6.26 0.56
N LEU A 173 14.05 4.94 0.65
CA LEU A 173 15.14 4.08 0.23
C LEU A 173 14.70 3.20 -0.95
N ASP A 174 15.68 2.79 -1.74
CA ASP A 174 15.50 1.62 -2.60
C ASP A 174 15.05 0.43 -1.74
N ALA A 175 14.18 -0.41 -2.28
CA ALA A 175 13.63 -1.52 -1.51
C ALA A 175 14.75 -2.48 -1.08
N GLU A 176 15.72 -2.82 -1.94
CA GLU A 176 16.81 -3.72 -1.54
C GLU A 176 17.60 -3.12 -0.37
N GLN A 177 17.87 -1.82 -0.41
CA GLN A 177 18.53 -1.12 0.69
C GLN A 177 17.68 -1.16 1.97
N PHE A 178 16.37 -0.89 1.88
CA PHE A 178 15.47 -0.95 3.03
C PHE A 178 15.44 -2.35 3.67
N PHE A 179 15.42 -3.41 2.86
CA PHE A 179 15.49 -4.80 3.35
C PHE A 179 16.81 -5.08 4.06
N LEU A 180 17.93 -4.55 3.58
CA LEU A 180 19.24 -4.80 4.18
C LEU A 180 19.49 -3.98 5.44
N THR A 181 19.01 -2.74 5.51
CA THR A 181 19.34 -1.82 6.60
C THR A 181 18.26 -1.71 7.67
N HIS A 182 16.99 -1.80 7.30
CA HIS A 182 15.87 -1.54 8.22
C HIS A 182 15.35 -2.82 8.86
N PHE A 183 15.20 -3.90 8.09
CA PHE A 183 14.62 -5.14 8.60
C PHE A 183 15.37 -5.76 9.78
N PRO A 184 16.72 -5.79 9.80
CA PRO A 184 17.46 -6.32 10.94
C PRO A 184 17.23 -5.56 12.25
N THR A 185 16.68 -4.34 12.18
CA THR A 185 16.39 -3.48 13.34
C THR A 185 14.93 -3.61 13.80
N LEU A 186 14.10 -4.35 13.08
CA LEU A 186 12.69 -4.50 13.40
C LEU A 186 12.50 -5.34 14.67
N PRO A 187 11.54 -4.96 15.54
CA PRO A 187 11.16 -5.79 16.67
C PRO A 187 10.60 -7.15 16.26
N ASN A 188 10.76 -8.17 17.09
CA ASN A 188 10.28 -9.54 16.81
C ASN A 188 8.74 -9.61 16.62
N ASN A 189 7.99 -8.68 17.21
CA ASN A 189 6.54 -8.53 17.03
C ASN A 189 6.20 -7.67 15.80
N SER A 190 6.94 -7.83 14.70
CA SER A 190 6.67 -7.15 13.43
C SER A 190 5.98 -8.05 12.43
N LEU A 191 5.03 -7.49 11.68
CA LEU A 191 4.54 -8.06 10.42
C LEU A 191 5.02 -7.20 9.25
N VAL A 192 5.66 -7.83 8.28
CA VAL A 192 6.04 -7.18 7.03
C VAL A 192 5.05 -7.55 5.93
N TYR A 193 4.49 -6.54 5.26
CA TYR A 193 3.68 -6.70 4.07
C TYR A 193 4.39 -6.09 2.85
N CYS A 194 4.87 -6.97 1.98
CA CYS A 194 5.55 -6.61 0.74
C CYS A 194 4.56 -6.63 -0.43
N ASP A 195 4.22 -5.48 -0.98
CA ASP A 195 3.42 -5.32 -2.21
C ASP A 195 4.22 -4.60 -3.32
N PRO A 196 5.28 -5.24 -3.85
CA PRO A 196 6.09 -4.68 -4.93
C PRO A 196 5.27 -4.40 -6.20
N PRO A 197 5.78 -3.58 -7.14
CA PRO A 197 5.14 -3.35 -8.42
C PRO A 197 4.80 -4.67 -9.14
N TYR A 198 3.65 -4.73 -9.83
CA TYR A 198 3.25 -5.93 -10.58
C TYR A 198 4.23 -6.29 -11.70
N PHE A 199 4.42 -7.59 -11.91
CA PHE A 199 5.28 -8.14 -12.96
C PHE A 199 4.77 -7.76 -14.35
N GLU A 200 3.49 -8.01 -14.66
CA GLU A 200 2.93 -7.76 -15.99
C GLU A 200 2.40 -6.33 -16.15
N LYS A 201 1.89 -5.75 -15.07
CA LYS A 201 1.10 -4.50 -15.10
C LYS A 201 1.85 -3.27 -14.58
N GLY A 202 3.08 -3.43 -14.09
CA GLY A 202 3.81 -2.39 -13.37
C GLY A 202 4.02 -1.11 -14.18
N SER A 203 4.42 -1.23 -15.45
CA SER A 203 4.80 -0.10 -16.31
C SER A 203 3.67 0.90 -16.62
N ARG A 204 2.40 0.50 -16.46
CA ARG A 204 1.23 1.37 -16.68
C ARG A 204 0.73 2.04 -15.40
N LEU A 205 1.09 1.51 -14.24
CA LEU A 205 0.51 1.90 -12.95
C LEU A 205 1.48 2.72 -12.08
N TYR A 206 2.78 2.47 -12.20
CA TYR A 206 3.80 3.05 -11.35
C TYR A 206 4.82 3.87 -12.15
N LEU A 207 5.42 4.87 -11.50
CA LEU A 207 6.52 5.65 -12.06
C LEU A 207 7.81 4.83 -12.17
N ASN A 208 8.08 4.03 -11.14
CA ASN A 208 9.19 3.10 -11.08
C ASN A 208 8.68 1.71 -11.47
N HIS A 209 9.35 1.03 -12.38
CA HIS A 209 9.02 -0.33 -12.78
C HIS A 209 10.23 -1.25 -12.61
N TYR A 210 9.95 -2.46 -12.14
CA TYR A 210 10.95 -3.51 -12.05
C TYR A 210 11.11 -4.22 -13.39
N LYS A 211 12.34 -4.62 -13.66
CA LYS A 211 12.69 -5.61 -14.67
C LYS A 211 12.59 -7.00 -14.04
N GLN A 212 12.59 -8.03 -14.89
CA GLN A 212 12.53 -9.42 -14.44
C GLN A 212 13.58 -9.78 -13.38
N ASP A 213 14.83 -9.34 -13.58
CA ASP A 213 15.92 -9.59 -12.64
C ASP A 213 15.70 -8.90 -11.29
N ASP A 214 15.03 -7.74 -11.28
CA ASP A 214 14.70 -7.01 -10.05
C ASP A 214 13.69 -7.81 -9.22
N HIS A 215 12.67 -8.39 -9.86
CA HIS A 215 11.72 -9.28 -9.18
C HIS A 215 12.39 -10.51 -8.58
N GLU A 216 13.33 -11.13 -9.29
CA GLU A 216 14.08 -12.28 -8.77
C GLU A 216 14.93 -11.90 -7.56
N ARG A 217 15.63 -10.74 -7.60
CA ARG A 217 16.43 -10.26 -6.47
C ARG A 217 15.57 -9.97 -5.24
N ILE A 218 14.44 -9.28 -5.42
CA ILE A 218 13.49 -9.01 -4.33
C ILE A 218 12.93 -10.30 -3.76
N ALA A 219 12.62 -11.29 -4.61
CA ALA A 219 12.16 -12.59 -4.15
C ALA A 219 13.23 -13.32 -3.33
N LYS A 220 14.50 -13.25 -3.72
CA LYS A 220 15.63 -13.81 -2.94
C LYS A 220 15.80 -13.09 -1.61
N LEU A 221 15.82 -11.75 -1.61
CA LEU A 221 15.97 -10.94 -0.39
C LEU A 221 14.85 -11.21 0.61
N THR A 222 13.59 -11.18 0.14
CA THR A 222 12.43 -11.44 1.01
C THR A 222 12.49 -12.83 1.63
N GLN A 223 12.91 -13.84 0.85
CA GLN A 223 13.01 -15.22 1.33
C GLN A 223 14.21 -15.47 2.24
N GLY A 224 15.21 -14.59 2.25
CA GLY A 224 16.35 -14.63 3.17
C GLY A 224 16.09 -13.92 4.51
N LEU A 225 14.89 -13.38 4.71
CA LEU A 225 14.50 -12.76 5.98
C LEU A 225 14.19 -13.84 7.01
N ASP A 226 15.13 -14.05 7.93
CA ASP A 226 14.97 -14.95 9.07
C ASP A 226 14.31 -14.22 10.25
N ASN A 227 13.56 -14.97 11.07
CA ASN A 227 12.95 -14.50 12.33
C ASN A 227 11.94 -13.34 12.22
N ILE A 228 11.48 -13.02 11.00
CA ILE A 228 10.45 -12.01 10.75
C ILE A 228 9.27 -12.66 10.02
N LYS A 229 8.05 -12.34 10.47
CA LYS A 229 6.84 -12.77 9.78
C LYS A 229 6.59 -11.81 8.62
N TRP A 230 6.51 -12.37 7.41
CA TRP A 230 6.28 -11.57 6.21
C TRP A 230 5.23 -12.20 5.30
N ILE A 231 4.54 -11.34 4.57
CA ILE A 231 3.57 -11.65 3.53
C ILE A 231 4.02 -10.91 2.28
N VAL A 232 3.98 -11.58 1.13
CA VAL A 232 4.13 -10.94 -0.18
C VAL A 232 2.82 -11.05 -0.94
N SER A 233 2.38 -9.95 -1.54
CA SER A 233 1.34 -9.93 -2.57
C SER A 233 1.93 -9.60 -3.94
N TYR A 234 1.42 -10.28 -4.97
CA TYR A 234 1.82 -10.08 -6.36
C TYR A 234 0.66 -10.40 -7.30
N ASP A 235 0.83 -10.06 -8.59
CA ASP A 235 0.09 -10.73 -9.66
C ASP A 235 0.50 -12.22 -9.75
N GLY A 236 -0.45 -13.07 -10.08
CA GLY A 236 -0.27 -14.52 -10.18
C GLY A 236 0.46 -14.96 -11.44
N ALA A 237 1.54 -14.27 -11.82
CA ALA A 237 2.40 -14.61 -12.94
C ALA A 237 3.22 -15.87 -12.65
N ASP A 238 3.47 -16.69 -13.68
CA ASP A 238 4.16 -17.98 -13.54
C ASP A 238 5.59 -17.80 -13.02
N GLU A 239 6.26 -16.72 -13.41
CA GLU A 239 7.61 -16.35 -12.94
C GLU A 239 7.62 -16.12 -11.43
N ILE A 240 6.65 -15.36 -10.92
CA ILE A 240 6.52 -15.12 -9.47
C ILE A 240 6.25 -16.44 -8.74
N LEU A 241 5.34 -17.28 -9.26
CA LEU A 241 5.08 -18.59 -8.67
C LEU A 241 6.32 -19.49 -8.65
N ALA A 242 7.17 -19.40 -9.68
CA ALA A 242 8.44 -20.12 -9.76
C ALA A 242 9.47 -19.61 -8.75
N TYR A 243 9.62 -18.29 -8.58
CA TYR A 243 10.54 -17.69 -7.60
C TYR A 243 10.21 -18.09 -6.16
N TYR A 244 8.93 -18.30 -5.87
CA TYR A 244 8.44 -18.71 -4.54
C TYR A 244 7.94 -20.16 -4.51
N LYS A 245 8.48 -21.05 -5.36
CA LYS A 245 7.99 -22.44 -5.50
C LYS A 245 7.94 -23.22 -4.19
N ASN A 246 8.91 -23.01 -3.31
CA ASN A 246 9.03 -23.72 -2.02
C ASN A 246 8.29 -23.03 -0.86
N ARG A 247 7.60 -21.91 -1.12
CA ARG A 247 6.84 -21.18 -0.10
C ARG A 247 5.36 -21.58 -0.11
N ARG A 248 4.75 -21.53 1.06
CA ARG A 248 3.29 -21.60 1.22
C ARG A 248 2.68 -20.38 0.53
N LYS A 249 1.68 -20.63 -0.32
CA LYS A 249 1.05 -19.62 -1.14
C LYS A 249 -0.35 -20.07 -1.59
N PHE A 250 -1.20 -19.12 -1.91
CA PHE A 250 -2.47 -19.40 -2.60
C PHE A 250 -2.82 -18.28 -3.57
N LEU A 251 -3.52 -18.65 -4.65
CA LEU A 251 -4.09 -17.71 -5.60
C LEU A 251 -5.50 -17.30 -5.19
N TYR A 252 -5.88 -16.06 -5.44
CA TYR A 252 -7.22 -15.53 -5.22
C TYR A 252 -7.63 -14.56 -6.33
N GLU A 253 -8.93 -14.38 -6.52
CA GLU A 253 -9.49 -13.43 -7.50
C GLU A 253 -9.82 -12.10 -6.79
N LEU A 254 -9.20 -11.00 -7.20
CA LEU A 254 -9.60 -9.67 -6.74
C LEU A 254 -10.63 -9.06 -7.71
N GLN A 255 -11.85 -8.81 -7.24
CA GLN A 255 -12.85 -8.10 -8.03
C GLN A 255 -12.57 -6.58 -8.04
N TYR A 256 -11.95 -6.10 -9.13
CA TYR A 256 -11.80 -4.67 -9.39
C TYR A 256 -13.10 -4.07 -9.93
N ASN A 257 -13.73 -3.19 -9.13
CA ASN A 257 -14.88 -2.39 -9.58
C ASN A 257 -14.39 -1.18 -10.38
N ALA A 258 -14.36 -1.27 -11.72
CA ALA A 258 -14.67 -0.19 -12.67
C ALA A 258 -14.60 -0.69 -14.13
N SER A 259 -15.75 -0.75 -14.80
CA SER A 259 -15.96 -0.78 -16.27
C SER A 259 -15.57 -2.00 -17.11
N ARG A 260 -14.84 -3.01 -16.61
CA ARG A 260 -14.76 -4.37 -17.17
C ARG A 260 -14.17 -5.24 -16.06
N ALA A 261 -14.86 -6.30 -15.64
CA ALA A 261 -14.36 -7.23 -14.63
C ALA A 261 -13.18 -8.01 -15.24
N TYR A 262 -11.98 -7.43 -15.20
CA TYR A 262 -10.76 -8.16 -15.50
C TYR A 262 -10.45 -9.01 -14.28
N LYS A 263 -10.58 -10.33 -14.42
CA LYS A 263 -10.15 -11.29 -13.40
C LYS A 263 -8.63 -11.30 -13.35
N GLY A 264 -8.06 -10.57 -12.39
CA GLY A 264 -6.65 -10.75 -12.04
C GLY A 264 -6.55 -11.89 -11.04
N ASN A 265 -5.79 -12.92 -11.37
CA ASN A 265 -5.30 -13.85 -10.36
C ASN A 265 -4.20 -13.12 -9.59
N GLU A 266 -4.41 -12.94 -8.29
CA GLU A 266 -3.40 -12.43 -7.36
C GLU A 266 -2.89 -13.57 -6.50
N VAL A 267 -1.68 -13.44 -5.99
CA VAL A 267 -1.06 -14.44 -5.12
C VAL A 267 -0.73 -13.83 -3.77
N PHE A 268 -1.00 -14.56 -2.70
CA PHE A 268 -0.36 -14.35 -1.41
C PHE A 268 0.69 -15.42 -1.18
N ILE A 269 1.87 -15.00 -0.71
CA ILE A 269 3.00 -15.87 -0.37
C ILE A 269 3.45 -15.53 1.05
N PHE A 270 3.80 -16.55 1.84
CA PHE A 270 4.03 -16.40 3.28
C PHE A 270 5.40 -16.92 3.71
N SER A 271 5.97 -16.28 4.75
CA SER A 271 7.13 -16.84 5.46
C SER A 271 6.77 -18.12 6.20
N ASP A 272 7.73 -19.00 6.47
CA ASP A 272 7.45 -20.33 7.04
C ASP A 272 6.95 -20.26 8.49
N GLN A 273 7.36 -19.25 9.24
CA GLN A 273 6.97 -19.06 10.65
C GLN A 273 5.58 -18.43 10.83
N LEU A 274 4.99 -17.91 9.75
CA LEU A 274 3.70 -17.22 9.79
C LEU A 274 2.54 -18.23 9.91
N VAL A 275 1.68 -18.04 10.91
CA VAL A 275 0.43 -18.79 11.02
C VAL A 275 -0.59 -18.19 10.06
N ILE A 276 -1.01 -18.95 9.05
CA ILE A 276 -2.04 -18.51 8.10
C ILE A 276 -3.41 -18.77 8.74
N PRO A 277 -4.33 -17.79 8.80
CA PRO A 277 -5.69 -18.01 9.29
C PRO A 277 -6.43 -19.07 8.48
N ARG A 278 -7.21 -19.93 9.14
CA ARG A 278 -8.05 -20.94 8.45
C ARG A 278 -9.34 -20.36 7.86
N ARG A 279 -9.74 -19.17 8.32
CA ARG A 279 -10.96 -18.48 7.92
C ARG A 279 -10.62 -17.04 7.61
N SER A 280 -11.43 -16.44 6.74
CA SER A 280 -11.39 -15.01 6.48
C SER A 280 -12.79 -14.45 6.35
N SER A 281 -12.97 -13.22 6.82
CA SER A 281 -14.16 -12.39 6.60
C SER A 281 -14.31 -11.98 5.13
N LEU A 282 -13.22 -12.01 4.36
CA LEU A 282 -13.23 -11.78 2.91
C LEU A 282 -13.59 -13.06 2.18
N SER A 283 -14.78 -13.12 1.58
CA SER A 283 -15.31 -14.34 0.95
C SER A 283 -14.40 -14.94 -0.14
N TYR A 284 -13.75 -14.09 -0.94
CA TYR A 284 -12.83 -14.52 -2.00
C TYR A 284 -11.52 -15.10 -1.44
N ILE A 285 -11.06 -14.61 -0.28
CA ILE A 285 -9.92 -15.19 0.44
C ILE A 285 -10.35 -16.48 1.16
N ALA A 286 -11.50 -16.49 1.82
CA ALA A 286 -12.03 -17.68 2.50
C ALA A 286 -12.18 -18.86 1.53
N HIS A 287 -12.66 -18.62 0.31
CA HIS A 287 -12.73 -19.64 -0.73
C HIS A 287 -11.33 -20.17 -1.11
N ALA A 288 -10.35 -19.28 -1.29
CA ALA A 288 -8.99 -19.66 -1.63
C ALA A 288 -8.30 -20.45 -0.50
N LEU A 289 -8.48 -20.06 0.76
CA LEU A 289 -7.97 -20.78 1.93
C LEU A 289 -8.55 -22.19 2.01
N ASN A 290 -9.88 -22.33 1.87
CA ASN A 290 -10.54 -23.64 1.91
C ASN A 290 -10.03 -24.57 0.80
N LYS A 291 -9.84 -24.05 -0.41
CA LYS A 291 -9.31 -24.81 -1.55
C LYS A 291 -7.88 -25.31 -1.33
N ASN A 292 -7.08 -24.60 -0.54
CA ASN A 292 -5.65 -24.88 -0.35
C ASN A 292 -5.31 -25.38 1.08
N SER A 293 -6.30 -25.68 1.91
CA SER A 293 -6.14 -25.96 3.34
C SER A 293 -5.10 -27.04 3.66
N SER A 294 -5.10 -28.15 2.90
CA SER A 294 -4.16 -29.26 3.10
C SER A 294 -2.70 -28.86 2.85
N ILE A 295 -2.45 -27.95 1.90
CA ILE A 295 -1.12 -27.47 1.53
C ILE A 295 -0.66 -26.39 2.51
N LEU A 296 -1.55 -25.47 2.89
CA LEU A 296 -1.21 -24.33 3.76
C LEU A 296 -0.95 -24.73 5.22
N HIS A 297 -1.53 -25.85 5.68
CA HIS A 297 -1.45 -26.33 7.06
C HIS A 297 -0.77 -27.69 7.21
N ALA A 298 -0.11 -28.20 6.16
CA ALA A 298 0.66 -29.43 6.22
C ALA A 298 1.71 -29.37 7.35
N GLY A 299 1.68 -30.35 8.27
CA GLY A 299 2.66 -30.47 9.36
C GLY A 299 2.46 -29.57 10.58
N LEU A 300 1.35 -28.81 10.67
CA LEU A 300 1.01 -27.98 11.84
C LEU A 300 -0.15 -28.60 12.64
N PRO A 301 -0.05 -28.76 13.97
CA PRO A 301 -1.15 -29.25 14.80
C PRO A 301 -2.36 -28.29 14.74
N GLU A 302 -3.57 -28.85 14.73
CA GLU A 302 -4.83 -28.08 14.59
C GLU A 302 -5.10 -27.06 15.71
N THR A 303 -4.36 -27.13 16.82
CA THR A 303 -4.68 -26.46 18.09
C THR A 303 -4.14 -25.03 18.24
N ARG A 304 -3.38 -24.48 17.29
CA ARG A 304 -2.81 -23.11 17.45
C ARG A 304 -3.65 -21.96 16.92
N ALA A 305 -4.77 -22.20 16.24
CA ALA A 305 -5.47 -21.14 15.48
C ALA A 305 -6.98 -21.05 15.77
N GLY A 306 -7.40 -21.38 16.99
CA GLY A 306 -8.82 -21.53 17.33
C GLY A 306 -9.22 -20.87 18.62
N LEU A 307 -8.94 -19.57 18.82
CA LEU A 307 -9.68 -18.75 19.78
C LEU A 307 -9.75 -17.31 19.26
N VAL A 308 -10.87 -16.97 18.64
CA VAL A 308 -11.40 -15.60 18.69
C VAL A 308 -12.86 -15.76 19.16
N PRO A 309 -13.28 -15.09 20.24
CA PRO A 309 -14.68 -15.06 20.70
C PRO A 309 -15.66 -14.55 19.65
#